data_AF-A0AAD4GG85-F1
#
_entry.id   AF-A0AAD4GG85-F1
#
_cell.length_a   1.000
_cell.length_b   1.000
_cell.length_c   1.000
_cell.angle_alpha   90.00
_cell.angle_beta   90.00
_cell.angle_gamma   90.00
#
_symmetry.space_group_name_H-M   'P 1'
#
loop_
_entity.id
_entity.type
_entity.pdbx_description
1 polymer ?
#
loop_
_entity_poly.entity_id
_entity_poly.type
_entity_poly.pdbx_seq_one_letter_code
_entity_poly.pdbx_strand_id
1 'polypeptide(L)'
;MLSLIWQDFTENRKPVLSSFLKERGTFQGSTKATMYTIPTLLLHFWLASICCYTHFSIIEESLCDYYPVNGQLQSINIPFDLASNDTQLAWPNHMGEIVSRICATHFKHIVAVVTSHIDDNCGDFWLGNNDNGSEPGAAAVDEVSALHFA
;
A
#
# COMPACT_ATOMS: atom_id res chain seq x y z
N MET A 1 -2.51 19.67 26.87
CA MET A 1 -1.48 19.09 27.77
C MET A 1 -2.20 18.09 28.66
N LEU A 2 -2.15 16.81 28.33
CA LEU A 2 -2.85 15.75 29.07
C LEU A 2 -2.01 15.38 30.30
N SER A 3 -2.51 15.66 31.51
CA SER A 3 -1.90 15.18 32.74
C SER A 3 -2.28 13.71 32.94
N LEU A 4 -1.41 12.78 32.55
CA LEU A 4 -1.49 11.43 33.07
C LEU A 4 -1.27 11.50 34.59
N ILE A 5 -2.21 10.96 35.36
CA ILE A 5 -2.14 10.89 36.81
C ILE A 5 -1.32 9.64 37.18
N TRP A 6 -0.14 9.87 37.75
CA TRP A 6 0.90 8.89 38.05
C TRP A 6 0.71 8.25 39.44
N GLN A 7 -0.36 7.49 39.64
CA GLN A 7 -0.67 6.93 40.95
C GLN A 7 0.26 5.78 41.40
N ASP A 8 1.02 5.14 40.48
CA ASP A 8 1.70 3.86 40.78
C ASP A 8 3.24 3.89 40.84
N PHE A 9 3.90 5.06 40.80
CA PHE A 9 5.38 5.17 40.81
C PHE A 9 5.96 5.92 42.03
N THR A 10 5.34 5.74 43.21
CA THR A 10 5.84 6.34 44.46
C THR A 10 6.05 5.30 45.56
N GLU A 11 7.17 5.41 46.27
CA GLU A 11 7.44 4.68 47.51
C GLU A 11 7.55 5.70 48.65
N ASN A 12 6.79 5.54 49.73
CA ASN A 12 6.74 6.49 50.84
C ASN A 12 6.45 7.94 50.42
N ARG A 13 5.56 8.13 49.42
CA ARG A 13 5.23 9.43 48.82
C ARG A 13 6.42 10.16 48.18
N LYS A 14 7.51 9.45 47.92
CA LYS A 14 8.63 9.93 47.12
C LYS A 14 8.63 9.19 45.78
N PRO A 15 8.89 9.88 44.66
CA PRO A 15 9.02 9.21 43.39
C PRO A 15 10.20 8.25 43.43
N VAL A 16 9.98 7.00 43.00
CA VAL A 16 11.00 5.94 42.98
C VAL A 16 12.16 6.31 42.05
N LEU A 17 11.88 7.12 41.03
CA LEU A 17 12.87 7.66 40.09
C LEU A 17 12.99 9.18 40.29
N SER A 18 14.20 9.70 40.42
CA SER A 18 14.48 11.14 40.56
C SER A 18 14.08 11.96 39.32
N SER A 19 14.04 11.30 38.17
CA SER A 19 13.45 11.79 36.92
C SER A 19 13.02 10.57 36.10
N PHE A 20 11.91 10.67 35.38
CA PHE A 20 11.50 9.59 34.48
C PHE A 20 12.51 9.49 33.33
N LEU A 21 12.67 8.28 32.76
CA LEU A 21 13.52 8.09 31.59
C LEU A 21 13.15 9.13 30.53
N LYS A 22 14.13 9.91 30.06
CA LYS A 22 13.90 10.82 28.93
C LYS A 22 13.44 9.96 27.76
N GLU A 23 12.17 10.08 27.39
CA GLU A 23 11.65 9.44 26.19
C GLU A 23 12.53 9.87 25.01
N ARG A 24 13.15 8.91 24.34
CA ARG A 24 13.79 9.18 23.05
C ARG A 24 12.68 9.53 22.07
N GLY A 25 12.85 10.61 21.31
CA GLY A 25 11.83 11.08 20.35
C GLY A 25 11.38 9.99 19.37
N THR A 26 12.24 9.01 19.06
CA THR A 26 11.92 7.84 18.23
C THR A 26 10.89 6.90 18.87
N PHE A 27 10.98 6.65 20.18
CA PHE A 27 9.99 5.85 20.91
C PHE A 27 8.64 6.56 20.96
N GLN A 28 8.65 7.86 21.22
CA GLN A 28 7.43 8.67 21.22
C GLN A 28 6.80 8.73 19.82
N GLY A 29 7.63 8.86 18.78
CA GLY A 29 7.19 8.90 17.38
C GLY A 29 6.57 7.58 16.93
N SER A 30 7.24 6.45 17.17
CA SER A 30 6.71 5.11 16.86
C SER A 30 5.43 4.82 17.60
N THR A 31 5.38 5.06 18.91
CA THR A 31 4.16 4.87 19.72
C THR A 31 2.99 5.69 19.20
N LYS A 32 3.23 6.96 18.84
CA LYS A 32 2.19 7.81 18.24
C LYS A 32 1.78 7.29 16.86
N ALA A 33 2.74 6.93 16.01
CA ALA A 33 2.44 6.40 14.68
C ALA A 33 1.50 5.19 14.80
N THR A 34 1.80 4.26 15.71
CA THR A 34 1.00 3.08 16.03
C THR A 34 -0.38 3.39 16.63
N MET A 35 -0.49 4.39 17.50
CA MET A 35 -1.78 4.78 18.09
C MET A 35 -2.71 5.50 17.10
N TYR A 36 -2.14 6.18 16.12
CA TYR A 36 -2.88 6.95 15.12
C TYR A 36 -2.95 6.26 13.75
N THR A 37 -2.52 4.99 13.66
CA THR A 37 -2.54 4.28 12.38
C THR A 37 -3.96 4.11 11.88
N ILE A 38 -4.19 4.55 10.65
CA ILE A 38 -5.50 4.50 9.99
C ILE A 38 -5.56 3.19 9.21
N PRO A 39 -6.68 2.43 9.26
CA PRO A 39 -6.83 1.22 8.45
C PRO A 39 -6.52 1.48 6.98
N THR A 40 -5.54 0.76 6.46
CA THR A 40 -4.95 0.93 5.14
C THR A 40 -5.00 -0.37 4.34
N LEU A 41 -5.41 -0.24 3.08
CA LEU A 41 -5.35 -1.30 2.09
C LEU A 41 -4.21 -1.03 1.12
N LEU A 42 -3.32 -2.00 0.95
CA LEU A 42 -2.30 -2.02 -0.08
C LEU A 42 -2.83 -2.83 -1.27
N LEU A 43 -2.90 -2.20 -2.44
CA LEU A 43 -3.20 -2.85 -3.70
C LEU A 43 -1.91 -3.00 -4.48
N HIS A 44 -1.53 -4.23 -4.79
CA HIS A 44 -0.35 -4.51 -5.60
C HIS A 44 -0.77 -5.00 -6.97
N PHE A 45 -0.69 -4.12 -7.96
CA PHE A 45 -0.83 -4.50 -9.36
C PHE A 45 0.53 -4.98 -9.85
N TRP A 46 0.61 -6.23 -10.29
CA TRP A 46 1.86 -6.81 -10.78
C TRP A 46 1.63 -7.50 -12.11
N LEU A 47 2.55 -7.35 -13.05
CA LEU A 47 2.46 -8.04 -14.33
C LEU A 47 2.62 -9.54 -14.07
N ALA A 48 1.66 -10.35 -14.52
CA ALA A 48 1.63 -11.79 -14.19
C ALA A 48 2.87 -12.57 -14.64
N SER A 49 3.64 -12.03 -15.60
CA SER A 49 4.90 -12.60 -16.07
C SER A 49 6.09 -12.34 -15.12
N ILE A 50 6.00 -11.38 -14.20
CA ILE A 50 7.08 -11.00 -13.29
C ILE A 50 7.02 -11.85 -12.01
N CYS A 51 7.97 -12.76 -11.82
CA CYS A 51 8.05 -13.57 -10.60
C CYS A 51 8.69 -12.85 -9.39
N CYS A 52 8.90 -11.53 -9.45
CA CYS A 52 9.58 -10.74 -8.42
C CYS A 52 8.61 -9.85 -7.65
N TYR A 53 8.51 -10.06 -6.33
CA TYR A 53 7.65 -9.31 -5.41
C TYR A 53 8.42 -8.44 -4.41
N THR A 54 9.76 -8.44 -4.49
CA THR A 54 10.64 -7.97 -3.40
C THR A 54 10.35 -6.54 -2.98
N HIS A 55 10.12 -5.61 -3.93
CA HIS A 55 9.84 -4.22 -3.58
C HIS A 55 8.52 -4.05 -2.83
N PHE A 56 7.46 -4.75 -3.25
CA PHE A 56 6.19 -4.71 -2.55
C PHE A 56 6.29 -5.34 -1.17
N SER A 57 6.96 -6.50 -1.06
CA SER A 57 7.19 -7.17 0.23
C SER A 57 7.95 -6.28 1.21
N ILE A 58 8.97 -5.54 0.76
CA ILE A 58 9.70 -4.59 1.63
C ILE A 58 8.78 -3.49 2.16
N ILE A 59 7.88 -2.96 1.33
CA ILE A 59 6.91 -1.94 1.76
C ILE A 59 5.94 -2.53 2.79
N GLU A 60 5.37 -3.69 2.50
CA GLU A 60 4.45 -4.39 3.41
C GLU A 60 5.12 -4.69 4.76
N GLU A 61 6.31 -5.27 4.76
CA GLU A 61 7.09 -5.57 5.97
C GLU A 61 7.44 -4.32 6.76
N SER A 62 7.86 -3.25 6.08
CA SER A 62 8.18 -1.97 6.73
C SER A 62 6.96 -1.31 7.36
N LEU A 63 5.76 -1.54 6.82
CA LEU A 63 4.53 -0.99 7.36
C LEU A 63 3.98 -1.84 8.50
N CYS A 64 4.10 -3.17 8.46
CA CYS A 64 3.55 -4.09 9.46
C CYS A 64 3.82 -3.68 10.92
N ASP A 65 5.03 -3.18 11.22
CA ASP A 65 5.41 -2.73 12.58
C ASP A 65 4.53 -1.59 13.12
N TYR A 66 3.90 -0.81 12.25
CA TYR A 66 3.02 0.29 12.61
C TYR A 66 1.54 -0.12 12.73
N TYR A 67 1.17 -1.35 12.35
CA TYR A 67 -0.20 -1.85 12.35
C TYR A 67 -0.35 -3.09 13.27
N PRO A 68 -0.29 -2.91 14.60
CA PRO A 68 -0.27 -4.02 15.56
C PRO A 68 -1.62 -4.75 15.69
N VAL A 69 -2.70 -4.17 15.17
CA VAL A 69 -4.04 -4.77 15.21
C VAL A 69 -4.33 -5.47 13.89
N ASN A 70 -4.62 -6.77 13.98
CA ASN A 70 -4.97 -7.60 12.83
C ASN A 70 -6.08 -6.96 11.99
N GLY A 71 -5.83 -6.88 10.68
CA GLY A 71 -6.78 -6.36 9.70
C GLY A 71 -6.78 -4.85 9.51
N GLN A 72 -5.96 -4.08 10.24
CA GLN A 72 -5.76 -2.66 9.96
C GLN A 72 -4.83 -2.40 8.77
N LEU A 73 -3.90 -3.32 8.49
CA LEU A 73 -3.18 -3.38 7.23
C LEU A 73 -3.63 -4.64 6.49
N GLN A 74 -4.09 -4.49 5.25
CA GLN A 74 -4.35 -5.62 4.37
C GLN A 74 -3.69 -5.37 3.02
N SER A 75 -3.28 -6.45 2.37
CA SER A 75 -2.67 -6.42 1.05
C SER A 75 -3.46 -7.30 0.10
N ILE A 76 -3.73 -6.79 -1.10
CA ILE A 76 -4.34 -7.57 -2.19
C ILE A 76 -3.39 -7.51 -3.38
N ASN A 77 -2.90 -8.67 -3.79
CA ASN A 77 -2.14 -8.82 -5.02
C ASN A 77 -3.11 -9.03 -6.19
N ILE A 78 -2.99 -8.18 -7.20
CA ILE A 78 -3.83 -8.12 -8.38
C ILE A 78 -2.92 -8.37 -9.58
N PRO A 79 -2.84 -9.63 -10.08
CA PRO A 79 -2.07 -9.91 -11.28
C PRO A 79 -2.75 -9.24 -12.46
N PHE A 80 -2.04 -8.43 -13.24
CA PHE A 80 -2.56 -7.94 -14.51
C PHE A 80 -1.88 -8.70 -15.66
N ASP A 81 -2.70 -9.17 -16.59
CA ASP A 81 -2.29 -9.76 -17.85
C ASP A 81 -3.24 -9.17 -18.90
N LEU A 82 -2.73 -8.21 -19.67
CA LEU A 82 -3.48 -7.59 -20.77
C LEU A 82 -2.82 -7.90 -22.11
N ALA A 83 -1.94 -8.91 -22.15
CA ALA A 83 -1.15 -9.26 -23.34
C ALA A 83 -1.97 -9.99 -24.41
N SER A 84 -3.22 -10.38 -24.12
CA SER A 84 -4.11 -11.03 -25.07
C SER A 84 -5.51 -10.46 -25.02
N ASN A 85 -6.22 -10.49 -26.16
CA ASN A 85 -7.62 -10.07 -26.23
C ASN A 85 -8.51 -10.83 -25.24
N ASP A 86 -8.25 -12.13 -25.03
CA ASP A 86 -9.04 -12.96 -24.10
C ASP A 86 -8.83 -12.50 -22.64
N THR A 87 -7.59 -12.18 -22.26
CA THR A 87 -7.29 -11.69 -20.90
C THR A 87 -7.81 -10.27 -20.68
N GLN A 88 -7.77 -9.41 -21.71
CA GLN A 88 -8.40 -8.09 -21.69
C GLN A 88 -9.92 -8.16 -21.50
N LEU A 89 -10.60 -9.08 -22.18
CA LEU A 89 -12.06 -9.24 -22.06
C LEU A 89 -12.49 -9.81 -20.70
N ALA A 90 -11.66 -10.65 -20.09
CA ALA A 90 -11.92 -11.22 -18.77
C ALA A 90 -11.62 -10.22 -17.62
N TRP A 91 -10.74 -9.25 -17.87
CA TRP A 91 -10.23 -8.33 -16.85
C TRP A 91 -11.30 -7.52 -16.09
N PRO A 92 -12.31 -6.92 -16.75
CA PRO A 92 -13.34 -6.15 -16.04
C PRO A 92 -14.14 -6.99 -15.05
N ASN A 93 -14.43 -8.25 -15.39
CA ASN A 93 -15.16 -9.17 -14.50
C ASN A 93 -14.31 -9.50 -13.27
N HIS A 94 -13.03 -9.83 -13.48
CA HIS A 94 -12.10 -10.11 -12.39
C HIS A 94 -11.94 -8.91 -11.45
N MET A 95 -11.78 -7.71 -12.03
CA MET A 95 -11.71 -6.48 -11.25
C MET A 95 -13.01 -6.14 -10.53
N GLY A 96 -14.16 -6.45 -11.12
CA GLY A 96 -15.46 -6.27 -10.47
C GLY A 96 -15.58 -7.07 -9.16
N GLU A 97 -15.10 -8.30 -9.15
CA GLU A 97 -15.06 -9.14 -7.94
C GLU A 97 -14.13 -8.54 -6.87
N ILE A 98 -12.93 -8.11 -7.26
CA ILE A 98 -11.97 -7.47 -6.34
C ILE A 98 -12.54 -6.18 -5.76
N VAL A 99 -13.09 -5.30 -6.60
CA VAL A 99 -13.72 -4.04 -6.16
C VAL A 99 -14.87 -4.32 -5.21
N SER A 100 -15.71 -5.32 -5.47
CA SER A 100 -16.81 -5.68 -4.56
C SER A 100 -16.31 -6.09 -3.17
N ARG A 101 -15.20 -6.84 -3.10
CA ARG A 101 -14.54 -7.24 -1.85
C ARG A 101 -13.96 -6.03 -1.11
N ILE A 102 -13.33 -5.10 -1.84
CA ILE A 102 -12.75 -3.89 -1.27
C ILE A 102 -13.85 -2.96 -0.75
N CYS A 103 -14.93 -2.74 -1.52
CA CYS A 103 -16.05 -1.89 -1.11
C CYS A 103 -16.80 -2.44 0.12
N ALA A 104 -16.74 -3.76 0.37
CA ALA A 104 -17.27 -4.36 1.60
C ALA A 104 -16.43 -4.05 2.85
N THR A 105 -15.19 -3.58 2.67
CA THR A 105 -14.25 -3.26 3.75
C THR A 105 -14.16 -1.76 4.01
N HIS A 106 -13.92 -1.37 5.27
CA HIS A 106 -13.92 0.03 5.72
C HIS A 106 -12.51 0.64 5.74
N PHE A 107 -11.72 0.41 4.70
CA PHE A 107 -10.40 1.04 4.60
C PHE A 107 -10.56 2.52 4.30
N LYS A 108 -9.91 3.36 5.11
CA LYS A 108 -9.92 4.81 4.92
C LYS A 108 -8.83 5.25 3.96
N HIS A 109 -7.72 4.52 3.93
CA HIS A 109 -6.60 4.75 3.02
C HIS A 109 -6.41 3.55 2.10
N ILE A 110 -6.20 3.84 0.82
CA ILE A 110 -5.87 2.85 -0.20
C ILE A 110 -4.58 3.33 -0.87
N VAL A 111 -3.57 2.47 -0.89
CA VAL A 111 -2.30 2.73 -1.58
C VAL A 111 -2.17 1.71 -2.69
N ALA A 112 -2.08 2.20 -3.94
CA ALA A 112 -1.83 1.36 -5.10
C ALA A 112 -0.34 1.39 -5.45
N VAL A 113 0.26 0.20 -5.53
CA VAL A 113 1.62 -0.02 -6.01
C VAL A 113 1.51 -0.78 -7.31
N VAL A 114 2.15 -0.29 -8.36
CA VAL A 114 2.25 -1.00 -9.63
C VAL A 114 3.69 -1.44 -9.83
N THR A 115 3.89 -2.76 -9.97
CA THR A 115 5.15 -3.34 -10.40
C THR A 115 5.04 -3.65 -11.89
N SER A 116 5.71 -2.83 -12.69
CA SER A 116 5.96 -3.11 -14.10
C SER A 116 7.41 -3.53 -14.31
N HIS A 117 7.62 -4.29 -15.39
CA HIS A 117 8.93 -4.52 -15.98
C HIS A 117 8.86 -3.94 -17.40
N ILE A 118 10.01 -3.52 -17.92
CA ILE A 118 10.17 -3.14 -19.31
C ILE A 118 11.04 -4.23 -19.91
N ASP A 119 10.43 -5.30 -20.42
CA ASP A 119 11.08 -6.18 -21.39
C ASP A 119 10.62 -5.79 -22.78
N ASP A 120 11.57 -5.33 -23.60
CA ASP A 120 11.35 -4.92 -24.99
C ASP A 120 10.74 -6.04 -25.86
N ASN A 121 10.75 -7.30 -25.40
CA ASN A 121 10.27 -8.46 -26.15
C ASN A 121 8.89 -9.01 -25.72
N CYS A 122 8.32 -8.56 -24.60
CA CYS A 122 7.13 -9.21 -24.02
C CYS A 122 5.80 -8.49 -24.30
N GLY A 123 5.81 -7.31 -24.95
CA GLY A 123 4.59 -6.53 -25.13
C GLY A 123 4.05 -5.99 -23.80
N ASP A 124 4.97 -5.62 -22.90
CA ASP A 124 4.67 -5.21 -21.53
C ASP A 124 3.76 -3.97 -21.48
N PHE A 125 3.32 -3.63 -20.28
CA PHE A 125 2.31 -2.59 -20.07
C PHE A 125 2.92 -1.20 -19.96
N TRP A 126 2.40 -0.27 -20.76
CA TRP A 126 2.70 1.14 -20.67
C TRP A 126 1.69 1.86 -19.78
N LEU A 127 2.22 2.59 -18.81
CA LEU A 127 1.45 3.52 -17.98
C LEU A 127 1.89 4.94 -18.34
N GLY A 128 0.95 5.74 -18.79
CA GLY A 128 1.21 7.11 -19.20
C GLY A 128 -0.06 7.94 -19.25
N ASN A 129 0.09 9.21 -19.58
CA ASN A 129 -1.05 10.02 -19.95
C ASN A 129 -1.24 9.91 -21.47
N ASN A 130 -2.47 10.11 -21.93
CA ASN A 130 -2.71 10.32 -23.36
C ASN A 130 -1.89 11.51 -23.91
N ASP A 131 -1.81 11.67 -25.23
CA ASP A 131 -1.04 12.73 -25.92
C ASP A 131 -1.29 14.15 -25.39
N ASN A 132 -2.48 14.38 -24.80
CA ASN A 132 -2.87 15.67 -24.24
C ASN A 132 -2.46 15.86 -22.77
N GLY A 133 -1.81 14.85 -22.18
CA GLY A 133 -1.43 14.83 -20.76
C GLY A 133 -2.62 14.82 -19.79
N SER A 134 -3.84 14.64 -20.30
CA SER A 134 -5.07 15.01 -19.58
C SER A 134 -5.73 13.84 -18.88
N GLU A 135 -5.54 12.61 -19.39
CA GLU A 135 -6.15 11.41 -18.81
C GLU A 135 -5.10 10.33 -18.59
N PRO A 136 -4.99 9.78 -17.37
CA PRO A 136 -4.15 8.63 -17.10
C PRO A 136 -4.73 7.42 -17.84
N GLY A 137 -3.86 6.67 -18.51
CA GLY A 137 -4.23 5.49 -19.27
C GLY A 137 -3.16 4.41 -19.22
N ALA A 138 -3.52 3.30 -19.84
CA ALA A 138 -2.90 2.01 -19.65
C ALA A 138 -3.11 1.21 -20.95
N ALA A 139 -2.02 0.76 -21.58
CA ALA A 139 -2.09 -0.01 -22.83
C ALA A 139 -0.97 -1.03 -22.93
N ALA A 140 -1.17 -2.05 -23.76
CA ALA A 140 -0.09 -2.93 -24.17
C ALA A 140 0.91 -2.13 -25.03
N VAL A 141 2.21 -2.39 -24.87
CA VAL A 141 3.28 -1.63 -25.55
C VAL A 141 3.18 -1.70 -27.08
N ASP A 142 2.70 -2.81 -27.63
CA ASP A 142 2.44 -2.97 -29.07
C ASP A 142 1.27 -2.08 -29.55
N GLU A 143 0.35 -1.73 -28.65
CA GLU A 143 -0.75 -0.80 -28.90
C GLU A 143 -0.42 0.66 -28.57
N VAL A 144 0.70 0.96 -27.90
CA VAL A 144 1.13 2.35 -27.59
C VAL A 144 1.35 3.18 -28.86
N SER A 145 1.66 2.54 -29.98
CA SER A 145 1.77 3.24 -31.27
C SER A 145 0.40 3.62 -31.87
N ALA A 146 -0.65 2.88 -31.51
CA ALA A 146 -2.01 3.06 -32.01
C ALA A 146 -2.85 3.94 -31.06
N LEU A 147 -2.65 3.77 -29.76
CA LEU A 147 -3.20 4.60 -28.70
C LEU A 147 -2.24 5.76 -28.46
N HIS A 148 -2.69 6.96 -28.75
CA HIS A 148 -1.94 8.21 -28.65
C HIS A 148 -1.52 8.49 -27.19
N PHE A 149 -0.41 7.91 -26.76
CA PHE A 149 0.26 8.11 -25.46
C PHE A 149 1.57 8.89 -25.67
N ALA A 150 1.75 9.96 -24.88
CA ALA A 150 2.96 10.81 -24.89
C ALA A 150 3.94 10.49 -23.76
#